data_AF-R6XP54-F1
#
_entry.id   AF-R6XP54-F1
#
_cell.length_a   1.000
_cell.length_b   1.000
_cell.length_c   1.000
_cell.angle_alpha   90.00
_cell.angle_beta   90.00
_cell.angle_gamma   90.00
#
_symmetry.space_group_name_H-M   'P 1'
#
loop_
_entity.id
_entity.type
_entity.pdbx_description
1 polymer ?
#
loop_
_entity_poly.entity_id
_entity_poly.type
_entity_poly.pdbx_seq_one_letter_code
_entity_poly.pdbx_strand_id
1 'polypeptide(L)' 'MKISTETLYRLCNKNQWFTSGDCMQYEKLFEKARQGASLETLATIIWLCSVGYEEKQILEILEKECKNDD' A
#
# COMPACT_ATOMS: atom_id res chain seq x y z
N MET A 1 -6.54 7.86 9.80
CA MET A 1 -5.38 7.01 10.06
C MET A 1 -4.42 7.14 8.90
N LYS A 2 -3.13 7.38 9.15
CA LYS A 2 -2.11 7.54 8.10
C LYS A 2 -1.05 6.48 8.31
N ILE A 3 -0.73 5.73 7.26
CA ILE A 3 0.38 4.79 7.27
C ILE A 3 1.67 5.51 6.88
N SER A 4 2.73 5.30 7.63
CA SER A 4 4.06 5.83 7.31
C SER A 4 4.60 5.22 6.01
N THR A 5 5.33 6.00 5.22
CA THR A 5 5.91 5.50 3.95
C THR A 5 6.88 4.34 4.19
N GLU A 6 7.58 4.32 5.34
CA GLU A 6 8.46 3.20 5.70
C GLU A 6 7.66 1.91 5.94
N THR A 7 6.57 1.98 6.70
CA THR A 7 5.68 0.83 6.95
C THR A 7 5.08 0.33 5.64
N LEU A 8 4.61 1.24 4.79
CA LEU A 8 4.08 0.90 3.46
C LEU A 8 5.15 0.20 2.60
N TYR A 9 6.39 0.70 2.60
CA TYR A 9 7.50 0.08 1.87
C TYR A 9 7.76 -1.35 2.37
N ARG A 10 7.86 -1.53 3.70
CA ARG A 10 8.06 -2.86 4.30
C ARG A 10 6.92 -3.81 3.93
N LEU A 11 5.68 -3.34 3.92
CA LEU A 11 4.52 -4.16 3.56
C LEU A 11 4.50 -4.57 2.10
N CYS A 12 4.78 -3.64 1.18
CA CYS A 12 4.88 -3.97 -0.24
C CYS A 12 5.94 -5.04 -0.48
N ASN A 13 7.11 -4.94 0.16
CA ASN A 13 8.17 -5.94 0.04
C ASN A 13 7.78 -7.28 0.68
N LYS A 14 7.21 -7.25 1.89
CA LYS A 14 6.81 -8.47 2.63
C LYS A 14 5.73 -9.26 1.89
N ASN A 15 4.75 -8.58 1.31
CA ASN A 15 3.63 -9.21 0.60
C ASN A 15 3.89 -9.34 -0.92
N GLN A 16 5.08 -8.99 -1.41
CA GLN A 16 5.42 -9.02 -2.83
C GLN A 16 4.36 -8.29 -3.69
N TRP A 17 3.93 -7.11 -3.23
CA TRP A 17 3.06 -6.23 -4.01
C TRP A 17 3.87 -5.50 -5.08
N PHE A 18 3.19 -4.99 -6.12
CA PHE A 18 3.80 -4.36 -7.29
C PHE A 18 4.59 -5.32 -8.20
N THR A 19 4.23 -6.60 -8.26
CA THR A 19 4.85 -7.58 -9.18
C THR A 19 4.54 -7.32 -10.66
N SER A 20 3.52 -6.51 -10.96
CA SER A 20 3.13 -6.15 -12.33
C SER A 20 3.16 -4.64 -12.58
N GLY A 21 3.68 -3.87 -11.63
CA GLY A 21 3.88 -2.43 -11.78
C GLY A 21 5.34 -2.08 -12.06
N ASP A 22 5.56 -0.82 -12.43
CA ASP A 22 6.88 -0.24 -12.68
C ASP A 22 7.34 0.68 -11.54
N CYS A 23 8.65 0.96 -11.49
CA CYS A 23 9.25 1.80 -10.44
C CYS A 23 8.57 3.17 -10.30
N MET A 24 8.10 3.77 -11.41
CA MET A 24 7.35 5.03 -11.36
C MET A 24 5.97 4.90 -10.69
N GLN A 25 5.25 3.79 -10.90
CA GLN A 25 3.95 3.57 -10.26
C GLN A 25 4.14 3.35 -8.76
N TYR A 26 5.23 2.65 -8.40
CA TYR A 26 5.63 2.47 -7.01
C TYR A 26 5.95 3.81 -6.35
N GLU A 27 6.73 4.70 -6.99
CA GLU A 27 7.01 6.05 -6.47
C GLU A 27 5.74 6.88 -6.26
N LYS A 28 4.80 6.84 -7.22
CA LYS A 28 3.51 7.56 -7.13
C LYS A 28 2.65 7.10 -5.95
N LEU A 29 2.71 5.82 -5.57
CA LEU A 29 2.06 5.32 -4.36
C LEU A 29 2.57 6.06 -3.12
N PHE A 30 3.90 6.20 -2.97
CA PHE A 30 4.49 6.88 -1.82
C PHE A 30 4.22 8.38 -1.84
N GLU A 31 4.19 9.01 -3.02
CA GLU A 31 3.77 10.41 -3.13
C GLU A 31 2.34 10.59 -2.60
N LYS A 32 1.41 9.70 -2.99
CA LYS A 32 0.04 9.72 -2.48
C LYS A 32 -0.03 9.46 -0.97
N ALA A 33 0.77 8.53 -0.45
CA ALA A 33 0.86 8.29 0.98
C ALA A 33 1.35 9.54 1.73
N ARG A 34 2.37 10.26 1.22
CA ARG A 34 2.87 11.53 1.80
C ARG A 34 1.83 12.64 1.74
N GLN A 35 1.02 12.69 0.68
CA GLN A 35 -0.12 13.62 0.56
C GLN A 35 -1.24 13.31 1.57
N GLY A 36 -1.15 12.19 2.31
CA GLY A 36 -2.15 11.79 3.29
C GLY A 36 -3.38 11.15 2.67
N ALA A 37 -3.22 10.46 1.53
CA ALA A 37 -4.29 9.68 0.93
C ALA A 37 -4.84 8.62 1.89
N SER A 38 -6.13 8.30 1.74
CA SER A 38 -6.80 7.27 2.53
C SER A 38 -6.22 5.88 2.27
N LEU A 39 -6.31 4.99 3.25
CA LEU A 39 -5.88 3.59 3.11
C LEU A 39 -6.62 2.88 1.96
N GLU A 40 -7.90 3.19 1.74
CA GLU A 40 -8.67 2.70 0.59
C GLU A 40 -8.03 3.08 -0.74
N THR A 41 -7.64 4.35 -0.91
CA THR A 41 -6.98 4.82 -2.13
C THR A 41 -5.64 4.11 -2.33
N LEU A 42 -4.86 3.93 -1.27
CA LEU A 42 -3.59 3.21 -1.35
C LEU A 42 -3.83 1.73 -1.71
N ALA A 43 -4.84 1.09 -1.12
CA ALA A 43 -5.23 -0.28 -1.41
C ALA A 43 -5.61 -0.47 -2.88
N THR A 44 -6.41 0.44 -3.45
CA THR A 44 -6.76 0.41 -4.88
C THR A 44 -5.52 0.52 -5.78
N ILE A 45 -4.58 1.43 -5.47
CA ILE A 45 -3.35 1.59 -6.26
C ILE A 45 -2.49 0.31 -6.19
N ILE A 46 -2.33 -0.25 -4.99
CA ILE A 46 -1.57 -1.50 -4.78
C ILE A 46 -2.24 -2.64 -5.54
N TRP A 47 -3.57 -2.78 -5.44
CA TRP A 47 -4.34 -3.81 -6.11
C TRP A 47 -4.17 -3.75 -7.63
N LEU A 48 -4.29 -2.56 -8.22
CA LEU A 48 -4.09 -2.35 -9.65
C LEU A 48 -2.68 -2.76 -10.14
N CYS A 49 -1.68 -2.70 -9.26
CA CYS A 49 -0.28 -3.00 -9.61
C CYS A 49 0.19 -4.39 -9.13
N SER A 50 -0.67 -5.16 -8.44
CA SER A 50 -0.31 -6.45 -7.83
C SER A 50 -1.18 -7.58 -8.36
N VAL A 51 -0.62 -8.78 -8.45
CA VAL A 51 -1.35 -9.97 -8.91
C VAL A 51 -1.55 -10.94 -7.75
N GLY A 52 -2.72 -11.57 -7.68
CA GLY A 52 -3.01 -12.60 -6.67
C GLY A 52 -3.55 -12.07 -5.34
N TYR A 53 -3.87 -10.78 -5.27
CA TYR A 53 -4.50 -10.15 -4.10
C TYR A 53 -5.79 -9.46 -4.51
N GLU A 54 -6.82 -9.54 -3.65
CA GLU A 54 -7.99 -8.68 -3.79
C GLU A 54 -7.79 -7.36 -3.04
N GLU A 55 -8.40 -6.28 -3.55
CA GLU A 55 -8.34 -4.94 -2.95
C GLU A 55 -8.70 -4.96 -1.46
N LYS A 56 -9.75 -5.70 -1.10
CA LYS A 56 -10.20 -5.84 0.29
C LYS A 56 -9.14 -6.46 1.19
N GLN A 57 -8.44 -7.49 0.72
CA GLN A 57 -7.37 -8.13 1.51
C GLN A 57 -6.20 -7.16 1.75
N ILE A 58 -5.85 -6.37 0.74
CA ILE A 58 -4.81 -5.34 0.85
C ILE A 58 -5.22 -4.28 1.87
N LEU A 59 -6.47 -3.82 1.81
CA LEU A 59 -7.01 -2.83 2.76
C LEU A 59 -6.98 -3.36 4.20
N GLU A 60 -7.42 -4.59 4.44
CA GLU A 60 -7.40 -5.21 5.78
C GLU A 60 -5.96 -5.30 6.34
N ILE A 61 -4.98 -5.62 5.49
CA ILE A 61 -3.56 -5.64 5.88
C ILE A 61 -3.08 -4.23 6.24
N LEU A 62 -3.39 -3.22 5.42
CA LEU A 62 -3.02 -1.83 5.67
C LEU A 62 -3.64 -1.31 6.98
N GLU A 63 -4.91 -1.58 7.23
CA GLU A 63 -5.60 -1.19 8.46
C GLU A 63 -5.02 -1.86 9.70
N LYS A 64 -4.69 -3.14 9.60
CA LYS A 64 -4.10 -3.90 10.72
C LYS A 64 -2.74 -3.34 11.12
N GLU A 65 -1.90 -3.04 10.14
CA GLU A 65 -0.56 -2.50 10.39
C GLU A 65 -0.62 -1.05 10.89
N CYS A 66 -1.56 -0.25 10.39
CA CYS A 66 -1.77 1.10 10.88
C CYS A 66 -2.26 1.14 12.34
N LYS A 67 -2.89 0.07 12.84
CA LYS A 67 -3.32 -0.08 14.26
C LYS A 67 -2.22 -0.64 15.17
N ASN A 68 -1.20 -1.29 14.61
CA ASN A 68 -0.07 -1.84 15.37
C ASN A 68 1.08 -0.82 15.54
N ASP A 69 0.99 0.34 14.90
CA ASP A 69 1.96 1.45 14.95
C ASP A 69 1.55 2.55 15.97
N ASP A 70 0.47 2.30 16.74
CA ASP A 70 -0.04 3.14 17.85
C ASP A 70 0.29 2.48 19.21
#